data_AF-A0A7S2RJC7-F1
#
_entry.id   AF-A0A7S2RJC7-F1
#
_cell.length_a   1.000
_cell.length_b   1.000
_cell.length_c   1.000
_cell.angle_alpha   90.00
_cell.angle_beta   90.00
_cell.angle_gamma   90.00
#
_symmetry.space_group_name_H-M   'P 1'
#
loop_
_entity.id
_entity.type
_entity.pdbx_description
1 polymer ?
#
loop_
_entity_poly.entity_id
_entity_poly.type
_entity_poly.pdbx_seq_one_letter_code
_entity_poly.pdbx_strand_id
1 'polypeptide(L)'
;MEKSKPEMTIVKTLTFGAMHNETTTLEECVFDGSGCVSYKLILLSFLFWGIGLHVLKYLFIKVCEYLLGEVDADHAYLPDVFPVEEKAGKSEEWMNKVSTCGEKVLDGFLAFRGKGDEVSLSLEVKRELVAREAVAYNNEVYDRKLGWYITEKFTNKKRVAFPVKPRPWNGWRGWMAELGPEDRAGISGVFVYMLEHGLAGFLALYSLHYDDRFVRVVSYVDMGFNLADLVFMTASLFIGYDCSIYMGPKRMGKGDTNPSGIFKMLAFHHLGAAVLEFMQLKVDSDHTLCAEIAICLLGTTGLLHCASVLSNSLPIRDNKPVFFGFTAFTFAAMVWYRLLMWPFIVYSSLVETYARGGASATVGALLFLALFTLFNIDFLKFYWHKTKMAYKMYAKKPEAKKLN
;
A
#
# COMPACT_ATOMS: atom_id res chain seq x y z
N MET A 1 -51.64 -5.86 -15.63
CA MET A 1 -51.19 -5.97 -14.23
C MET A 1 -49.68 -5.90 -14.23
N GLU A 2 -49.13 -4.68 -14.13
CA GLU A 2 -47.71 -4.47 -13.89
C GLU A 2 -47.41 -4.81 -12.43
N LYS A 3 -46.43 -5.68 -12.21
CA LYS A 3 -45.92 -5.99 -10.87
C LYS A 3 -44.90 -4.91 -10.49
N SER A 4 -45.25 -4.09 -9.52
CA SER A 4 -44.35 -3.15 -8.85
C SER A 4 -43.16 -3.91 -8.24
N LYS A 5 -41.93 -3.45 -8.51
CA LYS A 5 -40.72 -3.91 -7.82
C LYS A 5 -40.80 -3.52 -6.33
N PRO A 6 -40.32 -4.36 -5.40
CA PRO A 6 -40.35 -4.04 -3.99
C PRO A 6 -39.28 -3.00 -3.67
N GLU A 7 -39.69 -1.85 -3.13
CA GLU A 7 -38.80 -0.92 -2.45
C GLU A 7 -38.27 -1.59 -1.18
N MET A 8 -36.95 -1.69 -1.10
CA MET A 8 -36.26 -2.28 0.05
C MET A 8 -36.05 -1.19 1.10
N THR A 9 -36.99 -1.07 2.04
CA THR A 9 -36.87 -0.18 3.19
C THR A 9 -35.82 -0.73 4.16
N ILE A 10 -34.61 -0.17 4.13
CA ILE A 10 -33.56 -0.48 5.11
C ILE A 10 -33.87 0.29 6.41
N VAL A 11 -34.34 -0.43 7.42
CA VAL A 11 -34.49 0.10 8.79
C VAL A 11 -33.10 0.17 9.44
N LYS A 12 -32.55 1.39 9.59
CA LYS A 12 -31.35 1.64 10.39
C LYS A 12 -31.75 2.01 11.82
N THR A 13 -31.43 1.14 12.78
CA THR A 13 -31.44 1.50 14.20
C THR A 13 -30.00 1.56 14.70
N LEU A 14 -29.46 2.77 14.80
CA LEU A 14 -28.32 3.09 15.66
C LEU A 14 -28.62 4.47 16.27
N THR A 15 -29.29 4.42 17.40
CA THR A 15 -29.66 5.60 18.21
C THR A 15 -28.44 6.09 18.99
N PHE A 16 -27.92 7.25 18.61
CA PHE A 16 -27.29 8.19 19.54
C PHE A 16 -28.04 9.52 19.47
N GLY A 17 -28.73 9.82 20.58
CA GLY A 17 -29.07 11.16 21.07
C GLY A 17 -29.58 12.22 20.09
N ALA A 18 -30.91 12.27 19.94
CA ALA A 18 -31.73 13.45 19.73
C ALA A 18 -31.20 14.58 18.83
N MET A 19 -31.57 14.56 17.55
CA MET A 19 -32.04 15.73 16.80
C MET A 19 -32.85 15.24 15.58
N HIS A 20 -34.06 15.79 15.46
CA HIS A 20 -35.04 15.75 14.36
C HIS A 20 -35.13 14.55 13.38
N ASN A 21 -36.36 14.04 13.27
CA ASN A 21 -36.87 13.18 12.20
C ASN A 21 -36.91 13.92 10.85
N GLU A 22 -35.76 14.20 10.25
CA GLU A 22 -35.67 14.36 8.79
C GLU A 22 -35.00 13.10 8.25
N THR A 23 -35.79 12.26 7.58
CA THR A 23 -35.25 11.24 6.68
C THR A 23 -34.53 11.97 5.55
N THR A 24 -33.28 12.34 5.78
CA THR A 24 -32.41 12.90 4.76
C THR A 24 -32.19 11.82 3.72
N THR A 25 -32.69 12.04 2.50
CA THR A 25 -32.47 11.09 1.42
C THR A 25 -30.99 11.07 1.05
N LEU A 26 -30.47 9.95 0.52
CA LEU A 26 -29.08 9.89 0.06
C LEU A 26 -28.79 10.99 -0.99
N GLU A 27 -29.82 11.42 -1.74
CA GLU A 27 -29.74 12.55 -2.67
C GLU A 27 -29.38 13.86 -1.97
N GLU A 28 -30.07 14.21 -0.88
CA GLU A 28 -29.77 15.42 -0.10
C GLU A 28 -28.40 15.40 0.59
N CYS A 29 -27.82 14.20 0.79
CA CYS A 29 -26.49 14.05 1.35
C CYS A 29 -25.36 14.14 0.31
N VAL A 30 -25.62 13.82 -0.96
CA VAL A 30 -24.61 13.77 -2.04
C VAL A 30 -24.58 15.08 -2.85
N PHE A 31 -25.69 15.81 -2.91
CA PHE A 31 -25.77 17.16 -3.46
C PHE A 31 -25.66 18.21 -2.35
N ASP A 32 -25.11 19.40 -2.63
CA ASP A 32 -25.55 20.54 -1.84
C ASP A 32 -27.03 20.81 -2.17
N GLY A 33 -27.78 21.51 -1.30
CA GLY A 33 -29.21 21.77 -1.52
C GLY A 33 -29.56 22.53 -2.82
N SER A 34 -28.58 22.79 -3.70
CA SER A 34 -28.72 23.38 -5.04
C SER A 34 -28.33 22.44 -6.19
N GLY A 35 -28.07 21.15 -5.93
CA GLY A 35 -27.68 20.19 -6.97
C GLY A 35 -26.22 20.29 -7.41
N CYS A 36 -25.39 21.04 -6.68
CA CYS A 36 -23.98 21.28 -7.00
C CYS A 36 -23.02 20.39 -6.18
N VAL A 37 -21.73 20.44 -6.56
CA VAL A 37 -20.64 19.72 -5.87
C VAL A 37 -20.61 20.08 -4.38
N SER A 38 -20.81 19.09 -3.50
CA SER A 38 -20.73 19.30 -2.05
C SER A 38 -19.27 19.42 -1.56
N TYR A 39 -18.76 20.65 -1.46
CA TYR A 39 -17.44 20.92 -0.85
C TYR A 39 -17.32 20.44 0.60
N LYS A 40 -18.44 20.34 1.32
CA LYS A 40 -18.48 19.78 2.68
C LYS A 40 -18.09 18.29 2.68
N LEU A 41 -18.55 17.51 1.71
CA LEU A 41 -18.19 16.10 1.59
C LEU A 41 -16.72 15.94 1.19
N ILE A 42 -16.22 16.80 0.30
CA ILE A 42 -14.78 16.82 -0.06
C ILE A 42 -13.94 17.09 1.20
N LEU A 43 -14.31 18.11 1.97
CA LEU A 43 -13.59 18.46 3.20
C LEU A 43 -13.69 17.35 4.25
N LEU A 44 -14.86 16.76 4.44
CA LEU A 44 -15.05 15.65 5.38
C LEU A 44 -14.22 14.44 4.97
N SER A 45 -14.20 14.10 3.68
CA SER A 45 -13.37 13.05 3.11
C SER A 45 -11.88 13.36 3.30
N PHE A 46 -11.44 14.57 2.99
CA PHE A 46 -10.07 15.03 3.23
C PHE A 46 -9.67 14.91 4.70
N LEU A 47 -10.53 15.31 5.65
CA LEU A 47 -10.25 15.20 7.08
C LEU A 47 -10.25 13.74 7.54
N PHE A 48 -11.18 12.92 7.03
CA PHE A 48 -11.23 11.49 7.30
C PHE A 48 -9.96 10.81 6.83
N TRP A 49 -9.50 11.08 5.60
CA TRP A 49 -8.26 10.50 5.10
C TRP A 49 -7.02 11.11 5.77
N GLY A 50 -7.04 12.41 6.06
CA GLY A 50 -5.95 13.12 6.72
C GLY A 50 -5.68 12.66 8.15
N ILE A 51 -6.72 12.33 8.93
CA ILE A 51 -6.60 11.93 10.35
C ILE A 51 -6.88 10.44 10.53
N GLY A 52 -7.97 9.96 9.94
CA GLY A 52 -8.44 8.58 10.07
C GLY A 52 -7.43 7.57 9.56
N LEU A 53 -6.61 7.88 8.56
CA LEU A 53 -5.59 6.94 8.09
C LEU A 53 -4.47 6.71 9.09
N HIS A 54 -4.07 7.74 9.84
CA HIS A 54 -3.10 7.55 10.91
C HIS A 54 -3.66 6.68 12.02
N VAL A 55 -4.95 6.83 12.33
CA VAL A 55 -5.66 5.94 13.27
C VAL A 55 -5.70 4.52 12.73
N LEU A 56 -6.07 4.31 11.46
CA LEU A 56 -6.13 2.98 10.84
C LEU A 56 -4.76 2.30 10.79
N LYS A 57 -3.68 3.03 10.46
CA LYS A 57 -2.31 2.51 10.52
C LYS A 57 -1.94 2.08 11.92
N TYR A 58 -2.22 2.92 12.91
CA TYR A 58 -1.94 2.62 14.31
C TYR A 58 -2.68 1.37 14.77
N LEU A 59 -3.98 1.29 14.48
CA LEU A 59 -4.81 0.12 14.79
C LEU A 59 -4.31 -1.14 14.08
N PHE A 60 -3.98 -1.05 12.78
CA PHE A 60 -3.40 -2.16 12.03
C PHE A 60 -2.11 -2.67 12.69
N ILE A 61 -1.19 -1.76 13.01
CA ILE A 61 0.06 -2.11 13.70
C ILE A 61 -0.23 -2.80 15.03
N LYS A 62 -1.14 -2.26 15.86
CA LYS A 62 -1.45 -2.83 17.17
C LYS A 62 -2.12 -4.20 17.08
N VAL A 63 -3.03 -4.38 16.14
CA VAL A 63 -3.68 -5.67 15.89
C VAL A 63 -2.65 -6.69 15.40
N CYS A 64 -1.77 -6.32 14.46
CA CYS A 64 -0.72 -7.20 13.97
C CYS A 64 0.33 -7.50 15.05
N GLU A 65 0.68 -6.56 15.93
CA GLU A 65 1.59 -6.82 17.06
C GLU A 65 0.98 -7.82 18.03
N TYR A 66 -0.33 -7.73 18.29
CA TYR A 66 -1.03 -8.65 19.16
C TYR A 66 -1.17 -10.06 18.54
N LEU A 67 -1.52 -10.15 17.26
CA LEU A 67 -1.82 -11.43 16.60
C LEU A 67 -0.59 -12.12 15.99
N LEU A 68 0.40 -11.34 15.56
CA LEU A 68 1.51 -11.76 14.68
C LEU A 68 2.88 -11.27 15.19
N GLY A 69 2.97 -10.89 16.47
CA GLY A 69 4.18 -10.36 17.13
C GLY A 69 4.94 -11.35 18.00
N GLU A 70 4.66 -12.65 17.88
CA GLU A 70 5.32 -13.69 18.69
C GLU A 70 6.79 -13.85 18.30
N VAL A 71 7.69 -13.84 19.28
CA VAL A 71 9.11 -14.13 19.09
C VAL A 71 9.42 -15.49 19.71
N ASP A 72 9.89 -16.40 18.89
CA ASP A 72 10.25 -17.76 19.30
C ASP A 72 11.76 -18.00 19.14
N ALA A 73 12.43 -18.43 20.21
CA ALA A 73 13.85 -18.77 20.20
C ALA A 73 14.17 -19.99 19.31
N ASP A 74 13.20 -20.87 19.07
CA ASP A 74 13.32 -21.99 18.12
C ASP A 74 13.19 -21.58 16.66
N HIS A 75 12.93 -20.30 16.39
CA HIS A 75 12.90 -19.79 15.03
C HIS A 75 13.87 -18.62 14.86
N ALA A 76 14.35 -17.98 15.93
CA ALA A 76 15.33 -16.92 15.83
C ALA A 76 16.74 -17.42 15.45
N TYR A 77 17.44 -16.62 14.66
CA TYR A 77 18.82 -16.87 14.24
C TYR A 77 19.74 -15.73 14.69
N LEU A 78 21.04 -15.98 14.68
CA LEU A 78 22.11 -15.00 14.89
C LEU A 78 23.03 -14.98 13.65
N PRO A 79 23.64 -13.83 13.33
CA PRO A 79 24.65 -13.79 12.30
C PRO A 79 25.94 -14.47 12.77
N ASP A 80 26.79 -14.90 11.83
CA ASP A 80 28.11 -15.48 12.13
C ASP A 80 29.08 -14.43 12.68
N VAL A 81 28.92 -13.18 12.24
CA VAL A 81 29.74 -12.04 12.65
C VAL A 81 28.81 -10.88 13.01
N PHE A 82 29.04 -10.28 14.17
CA PHE A 82 28.39 -9.04 14.58
C PHE A 82 29.47 -8.02 15.02
N PRO A 83 29.40 -6.76 14.55
CA PRO A 83 28.36 -6.21 13.67
C PRO A 83 28.41 -6.75 12.22
N VAL A 84 27.25 -6.95 11.61
CA VAL A 84 27.07 -7.42 10.23
C VAL A 84 27.53 -6.34 9.26
N GLU A 85 28.28 -6.73 8.23
CA GLU A 85 28.72 -5.82 7.17
C GLU A 85 27.57 -5.48 6.20
N GLU A 86 27.31 -4.19 6.00
CA GLU A 86 26.18 -3.72 5.20
C GLU A 86 26.54 -3.64 3.70
N LYS A 87 26.63 -4.80 3.04
CA LYS A 87 26.88 -4.88 1.58
C LYS A 87 25.63 -4.62 0.75
N ALA A 88 25.82 -4.03 -0.44
CA ALA A 88 24.74 -3.83 -1.42
C ALA A 88 24.09 -5.15 -1.88
N GLY A 89 22.78 -5.14 -2.18
CA GLY A 89 22.06 -6.31 -2.70
C GLY A 89 21.40 -7.17 -1.64
N LYS A 90 21.45 -8.51 -1.75
CA LYS A 90 20.78 -9.42 -0.80
C LYS A 90 21.33 -9.26 0.62
N SER A 91 20.45 -9.28 1.63
CA SER A 91 20.90 -9.37 3.01
C SER A 91 21.46 -10.77 3.30
N GLU A 92 22.47 -10.84 4.16
CA GLU A 92 23.05 -12.11 4.60
C GLU A 92 21.98 -12.93 5.34
N GLU A 93 21.93 -14.23 5.07
CA GLU A 93 21.09 -15.15 5.84
C GLU A 93 21.79 -15.45 7.16
N TRP A 94 21.06 -15.31 8.27
CA TRP A 94 21.57 -15.63 9.59
C TRP A 94 21.40 -17.13 9.82
N MET A 95 22.49 -17.80 10.23
CA MET A 95 22.56 -19.27 10.21
C MET A 95 22.58 -19.89 11.61
N ASN A 96 22.93 -19.12 12.65
CA ASN A 96 23.11 -19.64 14.00
C ASN A 96 21.79 -19.64 14.78
N LYS A 97 21.14 -20.79 14.86
CA LYS A 97 19.84 -20.92 15.53
C LYS A 97 19.98 -20.70 17.05
N VAL A 98 19.25 -19.73 17.60
CA VAL A 98 19.34 -19.31 19.01
C VAL A 98 19.14 -20.49 19.98
N SER A 99 18.17 -21.38 19.71
CA SER A 99 17.93 -22.54 20.59
C SER A 99 19.07 -23.56 20.65
N THR A 100 20.00 -23.53 19.69
CA THR A 100 21.14 -24.46 19.62
C THR A 100 22.49 -23.81 19.87
N CYS A 101 22.55 -22.47 19.94
CA CYS A 101 23.78 -21.76 20.22
C CYS A 101 24.29 -22.06 21.63
N GLY A 102 25.61 -22.21 21.73
CA GLY A 102 26.31 -22.33 23.02
C GLY A 102 26.26 -21.01 23.79
N GLU A 103 26.29 -21.09 25.11
CA GLU A 103 26.09 -19.96 26.01
C GLU A 103 27.08 -18.79 25.76
N LYS A 104 28.35 -19.10 25.44
CA LYS A 104 29.36 -18.08 25.08
C LYS A 104 28.95 -17.21 23.89
N VAL A 105 28.27 -17.78 22.89
CA VAL A 105 27.80 -17.04 21.71
C VAL A 105 26.62 -16.14 22.09
N LEU A 106 25.71 -16.66 22.92
CA LEU A 106 24.57 -15.91 23.46
C LEU A 106 25.04 -14.70 24.29
N ASP A 107 25.97 -14.93 25.21
CA ASP A 107 26.55 -13.87 26.06
C ASP A 107 27.31 -12.83 25.23
N GLY A 108 28.10 -13.27 24.25
CA GLY A 108 28.82 -12.38 23.35
C GLY A 108 27.88 -11.49 22.53
N PHE A 109 26.76 -12.04 22.06
CA PHE A 109 25.73 -11.28 21.34
C PHE A 109 25.01 -10.30 22.27
N LEU A 110 24.62 -10.69 23.49
CA LEU A 110 24.01 -9.79 24.47
C LEU A 110 24.95 -8.66 24.86
N ALA A 111 26.24 -8.94 25.06
CA ALA A 111 27.25 -7.92 25.32
C ALA A 111 27.36 -6.92 24.17
N PHE A 112 27.38 -7.40 22.91
CA PHE A 112 27.33 -6.55 21.72
C PHE A 112 26.07 -5.65 21.69
N ARG A 113 24.92 -6.18 22.13
CA ARG A 113 23.66 -5.45 22.26
C ARG A 113 23.59 -4.52 23.49
N GLY A 114 24.66 -4.42 24.28
CA GLY A 114 24.69 -3.58 25.49
C GLY A 114 23.93 -4.18 26.67
N LYS A 115 23.66 -5.49 26.65
CA LYS A 115 22.95 -6.26 27.68
C LYS A 115 23.86 -7.26 28.40
N GLY A 116 25.14 -6.91 28.54
CA GLY A 116 26.16 -7.78 29.14
C GLY A 116 25.90 -8.14 30.61
N ASP A 117 25.09 -7.36 31.32
CA ASP A 117 24.73 -7.64 32.72
C ASP A 117 23.67 -8.77 32.85
N GLU A 118 23.01 -9.13 31.75
CA GLU A 118 21.97 -10.17 31.70
C GLU A 118 22.54 -11.60 31.56
N VAL A 119 23.87 -11.76 31.65
CA VAL A 119 24.58 -13.06 31.58
C VAL A 119 24.19 -14.01 32.73
N SER A 120 23.69 -13.46 33.84
CA SER A 120 23.26 -14.21 35.02
C SER A 120 21.88 -14.87 34.92
N LEU A 121 21.14 -14.63 33.82
CA LEU A 121 19.83 -15.24 33.59
C LEU A 121 19.93 -16.76 33.35
N SER A 122 18.85 -17.48 33.64
CA SER A 122 18.74 -18.89 33.25
C SER A 122 18.85 -19.02 31.73
N LEU A 123 19.36 -20.16 31.24
CA LEU A 123 19.63 -20.36 29.81
C LEU A 123 18.37 -20.20 28.94
N GLU A 124 17.20 -20.59 29.45
CA GLU A 124 15.91 -20.45 28.77
C GLU A 124 15.53 -18.98 28.59
N VAL A 125 15.52 -18.20 29.67
CA VAL A 125 15.22 -16.76 29.63
C VAL A 125 16.25 -16.00 28.79
N LYS A 126 17.52 -16.41 28.88
CA LYS A 126 18.61 -15.86 28.04
C LYS A 126 18.35 -16.08 26.56
N ARG A 127 17.87 -17.26 26.15
CA ARG A 127 17.52 -17.55 24.75
C ARG A 127 16.34 -16.72 24.26
N GLU A 128 15.30 -16.54 25.07
CA GLU A 128 14.17 -15.68 24.73
C GLU A 128 14.61 -14.22 24.52
N LEU A 129 15.44 -13.71 25.42
CA LEU A 129 16.01 -12.37 25.31
C LEU A 129 16.86 -12.23 24.05
N VAL A 130 17.76 -13.17 23.81
CA VAL A 130 18.60 -13.20 22.61
C VAL A 130 17.74 -13.25 21.35
N ALA A 131 16.66 -14.04 21.33
CA ALA A 131 15.74 -14.10 20.20
C ALA A 131 15.10 -12.74 19.90
N ARG A 132 14.63 -12.02 20.94
CA ARG A 132 14.07 -10.66 20.78
C ARG A 132 15.10 -9.67 20.27
N GLU A 133 16.31 -9.70 20.82
CA GLU A 133 17.41 -8.83 20.38
C GLU A 133 17.92 -9.17 18.97
N ALA A 134 17.91 -10.45 18.61
CA ALA A 134 18.26 -10.91 17.27
C ALA A 134 17.27 -10.38 16.23
N VAL A 135 15.97 -10.51 16.51
CA VAL A 135 14.91 -9.94 15.65
C VAL A 135 15.07 -8.42 15.54
N ALA A 136 15.27 -7.71 16.66
CA ALA A 136 15.50 -6.27 16.65
C ALA A 136 16.73 -5.88 15.82
N TYR A 137 17.85 -6.59 15.99
CA TYR A 137 19.08 -6.30 15.27
C TYR A 137 18.95 -6.59 13.77
N ASN A 138 18.25 -7.65 13.36
CA ASN A 138 17.98 -7.97 11.95
C ASN A 138 17.18 -6.84 11.28
N ASN A 139 16.17 -6.34 11.99
CA ASN A 139 15.35 -5.22 11.57
C ASN A 139 16.18 -3.95 11.40
N GLU A 140 17.02 -3.62 12.38
CA GLU A 140 17.92 -2.46 12.33
C GLU A 140 18.90 -2.52 11.14
N VAL A 141 19.48 -3.70 10.87
CA VAL A 141 20.37 -3.92 9.72
C VAL A 141 19.63 -3.71 8.40
N TYR A 142 18.41 -4.23 8.28
CA TYR A 142 17.61 -4.07 7.07
C TYR A 142 17.21 -2.60 6.84
N ASP A 143 16.71 -1.90 7.86
CA ASP A 143 16.27 -0.51 7.76
C ASP A 143 17.45 0.42 7.38
N ARG A 144 18.63 0.22 7.96
CA ARG A 144 19.84 0.98 7.56
C ARG A 144 20.21 0.74 6.10
N LYS A 145 20.15 -0.51 5.65
CA LYS A 145 20.43 -0.87 4.25
C LYS A 145 19.39 -0.30 3.28
N LEU A 146 18.12 -0.25 3.68
CA LEU A 146 17.04 0.38 2.93
C LEU A 146 17.30 1.89 2.77
N GLY A 147 17.66 2.57 3.86
CA GLY A 147 18.05 3.99 3.85
C GLY A 147 19.24 4.27 2.93
N TRP A 148 20.29 3.45 2.99
CA TRP A 148 21.44 3.53 2.08
C TRP A 148 21.02 3.36 0.61
N TYR A 149 20.22 2.33 0.29
CA TYR A 149 19.76 2.08 -1.07
C TYR A 149 18.94 3.25 -1.63
N ILE A 150 18.03 3.81 -0.84
CA ILE A 150 17.22 4.97 -1.24
C ILE A 150 18.13 6.14 -1.60
N THR A 151 19.11 6.44 -0.74
CA THR A 151 20.08 7.52 -0.94
C THR A 151 20.91 7.30 -2.21
N GLU A 152 21.47 6.11 -2.38
CA GLU A 152 22.31 5.81 -3.54
C GLU A 152 21.54 5.82 -4.86
N LYS A 153 20.31 5.28 -4.87
CA LYS A 153 19.50 5.20 -6.08
C LYS A 153 18.89 6.54 -6.49
N PHE A 154 18.32 7.29 -5.55
CA PHE A 154 17.50 8.46 -5.86
C PHE A 154 18.25 9.78 -5.72
N THR A 155 19.17 9.88 -4.76
CA THR A 155 20.03 11.07 -4.54
C THR A 155 21.25 10.99 -5.44
N ASN A 156 22.02 9.90 -5.32
CA ASN A 156 23.29 9.74 -6.02
C ASN A 156 23.13 9.14 -7.43
N LYS A 157 21.91 8.78 -7.83
CA LYS A 157 21.55 8.21 -9.15
C LYS A 157 22.39 6.99 -9.54
N LYS A 158 22.91 6.25 -8.56
CA LYS A 158 23.70 5.04 -8.80
C LYS A 158 22.76 3.86 -9.06
N ARG A 159 23.23 2.94 -9.90
CA ARG A 159 22.58 1.65 -10.09
C ARG A 159 22.96 0.73 -8.94
N VAL A 160 22.16 0.76 -7.88
CA VAL A 160 22.28 -0.14 -6.73
C VAL A 160 21.15 -1.17 -6.74
N ALA A 161 21.45 -2.38 -6.28
CA ALA A 161 20.45 -3.45 -6.16
C ALA A 161 19.54 -3.20 -4.94
N PHE A 162 18.24 -3.46 -5.11
CA PHE A 162 17.26 -3.33 -4.01
C PHE A 162 17.59 -4.33 -2.89
N PRO A 163 17.58 -3.91 -1.61
CA PRO A 163 17.79 -4.80 -0.49
C PRO A 163 16.63 -5.79 -0.39
N VAL A 164 16.94 -7.08 -0.49
CA VAL A 164 15.93 -8.13 -0.31
C VAL A 164 15.99 -8.57 1.14
N LYS A 165 14.88 -8.36 1.86
CA LYS A 165 14.73 -8.82 3.23
C LYS A 165 14.85 -10.34 3.31
N PRO A 166 15.55 -10.88 4.33
CA PRO A 166 15.51 -12.31 4.64
C PRO A 166 14.08 -12.81 4.82
N ARG A 167 13.90 -14.12 4.76
CA ARG A 167 12.58 -14.72 5.02
C ARG A 167 12.19 -14.50 6.49
N PRO A 168 10.90 -14.24 6.80
CA PRO A 168 10.44 -14.24 8.17
C PRO A 168 10.73 -15.60 8.80
N TRP A 169 11.41 -15.63 9.93
CA TRP A 169 11.82 -16.86 10.58
C TRP A 169 10.65 -17.59 11.26
N ASN A 170 9.71 -16.85 11.85
CA ASN A 170 8.56 -17.39 12.58
C ASN A 170 7.25 -17.38 11.75
N GLY A 171 7.37 -17.36 10.42
CA GLY A 171 6.22 -17.38 9.50
C GLY A 171 5.20 -16.29 9.82
N TRP A 172 3.92 -16.66 9.92
CA TRP A 172 2.84 -15.72 10.24
C TRP A 172 2.84 -15.28 11.71
N ARG A 173 3.25 -16.13 12.65
CA ARG A 173 3.12 -15.85 14.09
C ARG A 173 4.06 -14.75 14.58
N GLY A 174 5.24 -14.61 13.97
CA GLY A 174 6.19 -13.55 14.30
C GLY A 174 6.42 -12.53 13.19
N TRP A 175 5.60 -12.55 12.13
CA TRP A 175 5.78 -11.67 10.98
C TRP A 175 5.94 -10.20 11.38
N MET A 176 5.08 -9.71 12.29
CA MET A 176 5.09 -8.31 12.73
C MET A 176 6.31 -7.98 13.61
N ALA A 177 6.74 -8.92 14.46
CA ALA A 177 7.94 -8.74 15.28
C ALA A 177 9.18 -8.55 14.40
N GLU A 178 9.23 -9.27 13.29
CA GLU A 178 10.31 -9.23 12.30
C GLU A 178 10.21 -8.07 11.30
N LEU A 179 9.38 -7.07 11.55
CA LEU A 179 9.37 -5.81 10.79
C LEU A 179 10.08 -4.71 11.57
N GLY A 180 11.07 -4.05 10.95
CA GLY A 180 11.67 -2.82 11.49
C GLY A 180 10.72 -1.63 11.43
N PRO A 181 10.99 -0.55 12.18
CA PRO A 181 10.16 0.65 12.18
C PRO A 181 9.85 1.18 10.78
N GLU A 182 10.83 1.19 9.85
CA GLU A 182 10.60 1.69 8.49
C GLU A 182 9.69 0.76 7.68
N ASP A 183 9.93 -0.55 7.77
CA ASP A 183 9.14 -1.56 7.06
C ASP A 183 7.70 -1.63 7.60
N ARG A 184 7.51 -1.49 8.92
CA ARG A 184 6.18 -1.38 9.55
C ARG A 184 5.42 -0.17 9.03
N ALA A 185 6.08 0.98 8.95
CA ALA A 185 5.46 2.21 8.46
C ALA A 185 5.01 2.04 7.01
N GLY A 186 5.89 1.54 6.13
CA GLY A 186 5.56 1.27 4.73
C GLY A 186 4.43 0.25 4.56
N ILE A 187 4.46 -0.88 5.29
CA ILE A 187 3.41 -1.91 5.23
C ILE A 187 2.07 -1.36 5.71
N SER A 188 2.05 -0.59 6.81
CA SER A 188 0.82 0.04 7.31
C SER A 188 0.27 1.07 6.32
N GLY A 189 1.14 1.80 5.62
CA GLY A 189 0.77 2.71 4.53
C GLY A 189 0.12 1.96 3.37
N VAL A 190 0.78 0.91 2.85
CA VAL A 190 0.23 0.11 1.74
C VAL A 190 -1.11 -0.52 2.13
N PHE A 191 -1.26 -1.00 3.37
CA PHE A 191 -2.53 -1.53 3.87
C PHE A 191 -3.65 -0.49 3.83
N VAL A 192 -3.36 0.74 4.22
CA VAL A 192 -4.34 1.83 4.16
C VAL A 192 -4.73 2.17 2.71
N TYR A 193 -3.78 2.26 1.77
CA TYR A 193 -4.11 2.45 0.35
C TYR A 193 -4.94 1.28 -0.18
N MET A 194 -4.64 0.07 0.27
CA MET A 194 -5.41 -1.12 -0.07
C MET A 194 -6.88 -1.01 0.38
N LEU A 195 -7.14 -0.46 1.57
CA LEU A 195 -8.50 -0.24 2.06
C LEU A 195 -9.25 0.82 1.27
N GLU A 196 -8.59 1.94 0.95
CA GLU A 196 -9.16 3.01 0.13
C GLU A 196 -9.53 2.49 -1.26
N HIS A 197 -8.56 1.93 -1.98
CA HIS A 197 -8.79 1.38 -3.31
C HIS A 197 -9.80 0.22 -3.31
N GLY A 198 -9.84 -0.56 -2.23
CA GLY A 198 -10.86 -1.58 -2.02
C GLY A 198 -12.26 -0.97 -1.91
N LEU A 199 -12.43 0.05 -1.06
CA LEU A 199 -13.69 0.76 -0.89
C LEU A 199 -14.15 1.40 -2.20
N ALA A 200 -13.28 2.19 -2.85
CA ALA A 200 -13.58 2.84 -4.13
C ALA A 200 -13.92 1.81 -5.22
N GLY A 201 -13.14 0.73 -5.32
CA GLY A 201 -13.32 -0.31 -6.33
C GLY A 201 -14.60 -1.12 -6.16
N PHE A 202 -14.94 -1.55 -4.94
CA PHE A 202 -16.16 -2.31 -4.70
C PHE A 202 -17.41 -1.44 -4.84
N LEU A 203 -17.35 -0.17 -4.44
CA LEU A 203 -18.46 0.77 -4.65
C LEU A 203 -18.65 1.10 -6.14
N ALA A 204 -17.56 1.24 -6.92
CA ALA A 204 -17.65 1.42 -8.37
C ALA A 204 -18.24 0.17 -9.06
N LEU A 205 -17.84 -1.04 -8.64
CA LEU A 205 -18.47 -2.27 -9.12
C LEU A 205 -19.96 -2.34 -8.76
N TYR A 206 -20.32 -1.91 -7.55
CA TYR A 206 -21.71 -1.87 -7.12
C TYR A 206 -22.51 -0.87 -7.96
N SER A 207 -21.95 0.30 -8.29
CA SER A 207 -22.64 1.30 -9.12
C SER A 207 -22.90 0.83 -10.55
N LEU A 208 -22.05 -0.04 -11.11
CA LEU A 208 -22.28 -0.63 -12.43
C LEU A 208 -23.51 -1.56 -12.49
N HIS A 209 -23.93 -2.11 -11.34
CA HIS A 209 -24.95 -3.17 -11.31
C HIS A 209 -26.24 -2.77 -10.60
N TYR A 210 -26.20 -1.78 -9.71
CA TYR A 210 -27.31 -1.54 -8.78
C TYR A 210 -27.73 -0.07 -8.67
N ASP A 211 -26.82 0.84 -8.31
CA ASP A 211 -27.17 2.21 -7.97
C ASP A 211 -26.04 3.17 -8.34
N ASP A 212 -26.30 3.99 -9.36
CA ASP A 212 -25.33 4.90 -9.96
C ASP A 212 -24.89 6.01 -9.00
N ARG A 213 -25.69 6.35 -7.98
CA ARG A 213 -25.35 7.38 -6.97
C ARG A 213 -24.06 7.06 -6.22
N PHE A 214 -23.70 5.77 -6.12
CA PHE A 214 -22.45 5.37 -5.49
C PHE A 214 -21.20 5.79 -6.28
N VAL A 215 -21.30 6.05 -7.59
CA VAL A 215 -20.15 6.59 -8.34
C VAL A 215 -19.76 7.99 -7.87
N ARG A 216 -20.74 8.80 -7.45
CA ARG A 216 -20.51 10.13 -6.88
C ARG A 216 -19.88 10.02 -5.49
N VAL A 217 -20.34 9.08 -4.68
CA VAL A 217 -19.74 8.78 -3.37
C VAL A 217 -18.27 8.37 -3.53
N VAL A 218 -17.97 7.47 -4.48
CA VAL A 218 -16.59 7.08 -4.81
C VAL A 218 -15.75 8.30 -5.11
N SER A 219 -16.20 9.20 -5.97
CA SER A 219 -15.43 10.40 -6.32
C SER A 219 -15.23 11.37 -5.17
N TYR A 220 -16.20 11.54 -4.26
CA TYR A 220 -15.98 12.34 -3.05
C TYR A 220 -14.94 11.71 -2.12
N VAL A 221 -15.00 10.38 -1.97
CA VAL A 221 -14.10 9.63 -1.13
C VAL A 221 -12.68 9.67 -1.69
N ASP A 222 -12.49 9.30 -2.96
CA ASP A 222 -11.18 9.26 -3.62
C ASP A 222 -10.58 10.67 -3.75
N MET A 223 -11.38 11.70 -4.07
CA MET A 223 -10.86 13.07 -4.16
C MET A 223 -10.36 13.61 -2.83
N GLY A 224 -11.06 13.33 -1.72
CA GLY A 224 -10.55 13.69 -0.41
C GLY A 224 -9.23 12.98 -0.08
N PHE A 225 -9.08 11.72 -0.50
CA PHE A 225 -7.85 10.96 -0.35
C PHE A 225 -6.70 11.56 -1.17
N ASN A 226 -6.93 11.79 -2.47
CA ASN A 226 -5.98 12.41 -3.39
C ASN A 226 -5.51 13.78 -2.87
N LEU A 227 -6.42 14.62 -2.37
CA LEU A 227 -6.08 15.92 -1.79
C LEU A 227 -5.27 15.79 -0.48
N ALA A 228 -5.65 14.88 0.41
CA ALA A 228 -4.90 14.63 1.64
C ALA A 228 -3.48 14.18 1.34
N ASP A 229 -3.30 13.23 0.43
CA ASP A 229 -1.98 12.73 0.07
C ASP A 229 -1.14 13.80 -0.65
N LEU A 230 -1.74 14.61 -1.53
CA LEU A 230 -1.06 15.75 -2.15
C LEU A 230 -0.55 16.76 -1.12
N VAL A 231 -1.35 17.08 -0.10
CA VAL A 231 -0.92 17.96 1.00
C VAL A 231 0.26 17.35 1.75
N PHE A 232 0.20 16.07 2.09
CA PHE A 232 1.29 15.40 2.80
C PHE A 232 2.56 15.26 1.96
N MET A 233 2.45 14.87 0.69
CA MET A 233 3.57 14.83 -0.25
C MET A 233 4.18 16.22 -0.43
N THR A 234 3.36 17.27 -0.51
CA THR A 234 3.83 18.65 -0.63
C THR A 234 4.53 19.10 0.65
N ALA A 235 3.94 18.88 1.82
CA ALA A 235 4.57 19.14 3.12
C ALA A 235 5.92 18.43 3.24
N SER A 236 6.02 17.23 2.65
CA SER A 236 7.26 16.47 2.65
C SER A 236 8.41 17.22 1.99
N LEU A 237 8.13 17.91 0.87
CA LEU A 237 9.12 18.73 0.14
C LEU A 237 9.70 19.86 1.00
N PHE A 238 8.90 20.41 1.92
CA PHE A 238 9.27 21.60 2.69
C PHE A 238 9.91 21.28 4.04
N ILE A 239 9.48 20.19 4.70
CA ILE A 239 9.89 19.88 6.07
C ILE A 239 11.19 19.05 6.08
N GLY A 240 11.59 18.48 4.95
CA GLY A 240 12.72 17.55 4.91
C GLY A 240 12.39 16.23 5.60
N TYR A 241 11.10 15.90 5.71
CA TYR A 241 10.60 14.62 6.19
C TYR A 241 9.57 14.10 5.19
N ASP A 242 9.62 12.84 4.79
CA ASP A 242 8.47 12.20 4.15
C ASP A 242 7.31 12.22 5.15
N CYS A 243 6.17 12.78 4.79
CA CYS A 243 4.95 12.81 5.58
C CYS A 243 3.81 12.12 4.85
N SER A 244 4.07 11.50 3.70
CA SER A 244 3.06 10.87 2.86
C SER A 244 2.26 9.82 3.62
N ILE A 245 1.05 9.56 3.12
CA ILE A 245 0.23 8.46 3.65
C ILE A 245 0.96 7.12 3.43
N TYR A 246 1.89 7.02 2.49
CA TYR A 246 2.66 5.80 2.27
C TYR A 246 3.72 5.54 3.36
N MET A 247 4.52 6.54 3.77
CA MET A 247 5.67 6.32 4.67
C MET A 247 5.49 6.85 6.10
N GLY A 248 4.64 7.86 6.34
CA GLY A 248 4.67 8.60 7.60
C GLY A 248 5.99 9.37 7.84
N PRO A 249 6.13 10.13 8.95
CA PRO A 249 7.23 11.07 9.19
C PRO A 249 8.62 10.39 9.16
N LYS A 250 9.35 10.54 8.05
CA LYS A 250 10.74 10.03 7.89
C LYS A 250 11.68 11.14 7.48
N ARG A 251 12.76 11.37 8.23
CA ARG A 251 13.78 12.38 7.88
C ARG A 251 14.39 12.08 6.51
N MET A 252 14.21 12.99 5.56
CA MET A 252 14.93 12.98 4.29
C MET A 252 16.38 13.40 4.57
N GLY A 253 17.34 12.76 3.88
CA GLY A 253 18.76 13.07 4.08
C GLY A 253 19.07 14.56 3.87
N LYS A 254 20.05 15.11 4.59
CA LYS A 254 20.53 16.48 4.30
C LYS A 254 21.08 16.52 2.86
N GLY A 255 20.49 17.36 2.01
CA GLY A 255 20.82 17.46 0.58
C GLY A 255 19.92 16.62 -0.34
N ASP A 256 19.03 15.82 0.24
CA ASP A 256 18.07 14.98 -0.46
C ASP A 256 16.86 15.84 -0.88
N THR A 257 17.07 16.70 -1.88
CA THR A 257 16.03 17.56 -2.50
C THR A 257 15.12 16.80 -3.46
N ASN A 258 15.33 15.49 -3.58
CA ASN A 258 14.66 14.64 -4.55
C ASN A 258 13.99 13.49 -3.77
N PRO A 259 12.86 13.76 -3.08
CA PRO A 259 12.02 12.69 -2.56
C PRO A 259 11.79 11.77 -3.74
N SER A 260 12.14 10.50 -3.55
CA SER A 260 12.32 9.48 -4.59
C SER A 260 11.48 9.74 -5.85
N GLY A 261 12.01 9.58 -7.06
CA GLY A 261 11.28 9.90 -8.31
C GLY A 261 9.87 9.28 -8.44
N ILE A 262 9.56 8.28 -7.62
CA ILE A 262 8.23 7.73 -7.35
C ILE A 262 7.26 8.82 -6.85
N PHE A 263 7.65 9.70 -5.92
CA PHE A 263 6.82 10.80 -5.40
C PHE A 263 6.41 11.81 -6.46
N LYS A 264 7.28 12.15 -7.41
CA LYS A 264 6.94 13.14 -8.45
C LYS A 264 5.87 12.61 -9.40
N MET A 265 6.02 11.37 -9.86
CA MET A 265 5.04 10.72 -10.73
C MET A 265 3.73 10.42 -9.97
N LEU A 266 3.83 10.03 -8.70
CA LEU A 266 2.69 9.78 -7.82
C LEU A 266 1.91 11.09 -7.55
N ALA A 267 2.60 12.21 -7.31
CA ALA A 267 1.95 13.51 -7.14
C ALA A 267 1.17 13.93 -8.40
N PHE A 268 1.74 13.75 -9.61
CA PHE A 268 1.00 14.00 -10.84
C PHE A 268 -0.17 13.03 -11.05
N HIS A 269 -0.05 11.79 -10.59
CA HIS A 269 -1.14 10.81 -10.60
C HIS A 269 -2.31 11.25 -9.71
N HIS A 270 -2.05 11.57 -8.43
CA HIS A 270 -3.10 12.04 -7.50
C HIS A 270 -3.70 13.38 -7.92
N LEU A 271 -2.88 14.29 -8.47
CA LEU A 271 -3.40 15.54 -9.03
C LEU A 271 -4.31 15.29 -10.24
N GLY A 272 -3.90 14.39 -11.14
CA GLY A 272 -4.72 14.00 -12.29
C GLY A 272 -6.02 13.33 -11.87
N ALA A 273 -5.99 12.43 -10.90
CA ALA A 273 -7.17 11.76 -10.33
C ALA A 273 -8.13 12.78 -9.72
N ALA A 274 -7.65 13.66 -8.83
CA ALA A 274 -8.46 14.71 -8.22
C ALA A 274 -9.12 15.64 -9.25
N VAL A 275 -8.41 15.99 -10.33
CA VAL A 275 -8.98 16.81 -11.41
C VAL A 275 -10.06 16.05 -12.17
N LEU A 276 -9.86 14.78 -12.51
CA LEU A 276 -10.85 13.96 -13.20
C LEU A 276 -12.11 13.75 -12.34
N GLU A 277 -11.94 13.48 -11.05
CA GLU A 277 -13.04 13.34 -10.08
C GLU A 277 -13.81 14.65 -9.92
N PHE A 278 -13.11 15.78 -9.78
CA PHE A 278 -13.75 17.09 -9.70
C PHE A 278 -14.56 17.40 -10.96
N MET A 279 -14.04 17.05 -12.14
CA MET A 279 -14.77 17.22 -13.39
C MET A 279 -15.98 16.31 -13.50
N GLN A 280 -15.84 15.06 -13.08
CA GLN A 280 -16.95 14.11 -13.02
C GLN A 280 -18.08 14.60 -12.09
N LEU A 281 -17.74 15.13 -10.91
CA LEU A 281 -18.71 15.70 -9.97
C LEU A 281 -19.39 16.96 -10.51
N LYS A 282 -18.68 17.78 -11.30
CA LYS A 282 -19.19 19.06 -11.82
C LYS A 282 -20.06 18.91 -13.08
N VAL A 283 -19.77 17.93 -13.93
CA VAL A 283 -20.29 17.89 -15.31
C VAL A 283 -21.36 16.79 -15.52
N ASP A 284 -21.82 16.13 -14.45
CA ASP A 284 -22.81 15.02 -14.51
C ASP A 284 -22.49 13.98 -15.59
N SER A 285 -21.22 13.57 -15.63
CA SER A 285 -20.69 12.63 -16.62
C SER A 285 -21.32 11.25 -16.50
N ASP A 286 -21.34 10.50 -17.61
CA ASP A 286 -21.83 9.11 -17.65
C ASP A 286 -21.27 8.28 -16.49
N HIS A 287 -22.14 7.87 -15.59
CA HIS A 287 -21.81 7.16 -14.37
C HIS A 287 -21.14 5.80 -14.64
N THR A 288 -21.51 5.14 -15.74
CA THR A 288 -20.91 3.85 -16.14
C THR A 288 -19.45 4.04 -16.51
N LEU A 289 -19.18 5.01 -17.38
CA LEU A 289 -17.82 5.37 -17.78
C LEU A 289 -16.98 5.79 -16.57
N CYS A 290 -17.55 6.55 -15.64
CA CYS A 290 -16.85 6.99 -14.44
C CYS A 290 -16.48 5.81 -13.51
N ALA A 291 -17.40 4.85 -13.34
CA ALA A 291 -17.12 3.64 -12.57
C ALA A 291 -16.07 2.74 -13.25
N GLU A 292 -16.10 2.63 -14.58
CA GLU A 292 -15.07 1.88 -15.35
C GLU A 292 -13.68 2.53 -15.23
N ILE A 293 -13.60 3.86 -15.30
CA ILE A 293 -12.36 4.62 -15.06
C ILE A 293 -11.85 4.34 -13.64
N ALA A 294 -12.73 4.43 -12.63
CA ALA A 294 -12.37 4.16 -11.24
C ALA A 294 -11.80 2.75 -11.09
N ILE A 295 -12.47 1.72 -11.62
CA ILE A 295 -12.00 0.33 -11.59
C ILE A 295 -10.62 0.18 -12.26
N CYS A 296 -10.43 0.78 -13.43
CA CYS A 296 -9.22 0.62 -14.22
C CYS A 296 -7.99 1.33 -13.66
N LEU A 297 -8.17 2.47 -12.99
CA LEU A 297 -7.08 3.31 -12.50
C LEU A 297 -6.81 3.16 -11.01
N LEU A 298 -7.86 3.16 -10.19
CA LEU A 298 -7.78 3.48 -8.76
C LEU A 298 -8.37 2.34 -7.91
N GLY A 299 -9.58 1.89 -8.21
CA GLY A 299 -10.35 0.90 -7.46
C GLY A 299 -9.74 -0.52 -7.42
N THR A 300 -10.38 -1.50 -8.05
CA THR A 300 -9.97 -2.90 -7.85
C THR A 300 -8.58 -3.22 -8.41
N THR A 301 -8.11 -2.50 -9.43
CA THR A 301 -6.72 -2.64 -9.89
C THR A 301 -5.71 -2.03 -8.91
N GLY A 302 -6.03 -0.91 -8.26
CA GLY A 302 -5.20 -0.34 -7.19
C GLY A 302 -5.17 -1.25 -5.96
N LEU A 303 -6.32 -1.83 -5.57
CA LEU A 303 -6.42 -2.84 -4.53
C LEU A 303 -5.48 -4.02 -4.79
N LEU A 304 -5.55 -4.60 -6.00
CA LEU A 304 -4.67 -5.70 -6.40
C LEU A 304 -3.20 -5.28 -6.41
N HIS A 305 -2.92 -4.03 -6.78
CA HIS A 305 -1.56 -3.52 -6.72
C HIS A 305 -1.02 -3.47 -5.29
N CYS A 306 -1.77 -2.87 -4.36
CA CYS A 306 -1.38 -2.77 -2.96
C CYS A 306 -1.25 -4.16 -2.31
N ALA A 307 -2.20 -5.06 -2.56
CA ALA A 307 -2.14 -6.45 -2.08
C ALA A 307 -0.90 -7.19 -2.63
N SER A 308 -0.56 -6.96 -3.91
CA SER A 308 0.67 -7.46 -4.53
C SER A 308 1.92 -6.88 -3.87
N VAL A 309 1.97 -5.58 -3.59
CA VAL A 309 3.11 -4.97 -2.88
C VAL A 309 3.27 -5.59 -1.49
N LEU A 310 2.19 -5.70 -0.72
CA LEU A 310 2.18 -6.34 0.61
C LEU A 310 2.65 -7.79 0.57
N SER A 311 2.23 -8.57 -0.44
CA SER A 311 2.61 -9.99 -0.57
C SER A 311 4.13 -10.23 -0.62
N ASN A 312 4.93 -9.22 -0.98
CA ASN A 312 6.39 -9.33 -0.97
C ASN A 312 6.99 -9.38 0.44
N SER A 313 6.28 -8.82 1.42
CA SER A 313 6.67 -8.75 2.82
C SER A 313 5.95 -9.80 3.68
N LEU A 314 4.87 -10.40 3.17
CA LEU A 314 4.10 -11.42 3.88
C LEU A 314 4.72 -12.82 3.75
N PRO A 315 4.53 -13.72 4.74
CA PRO A 315 4.99 -15.11 4.67
C PRO A 315 4.42 -15.90 3.49
N ILE A 316 3.31 -15.44 2.89
CA ILE A 316 2.72 -16.03 1.68
C ILE A 316 3.70 -16.12 0.50
N ARG A 317 4.72 -15.25 0.45
CA ARG A 317 5.79 -15.26 -0.56
C ARG A 317 6.50 -16.61 -0.66
N ASP A 318 6.59 -17.34 0.45
CA ASP A 318 7.33 -18.61 0.51
C ASP A 318 6.51 -19.78 -0.04
N ASN A 319 5.18 -19.65 -0.07
CA ASN A 319 4.33 -20.58 -0.81
C ASN A 319 4.40 -20.25 -2.31
N LYS A 320 5.44 -20.78 -2.98
CA LYS A 320 5.75 -20.45 -4.38
C LYS A 320 4.56 -20.64 -5.34
N PRO A 321 3.77 -21.72 -5.27
CA PRO A 321 2.57 -21.86 -6.11
C PRO A 321 1.54 -20.74 -5.88
N VAL A 322 1.24 -20.43 -4.62
CA VAL A 322 0.26 -19.39 -4.26
C VAL A 322 0.77 -18.01 -4.67
N PHE A 323 2.03 -17.70 -4.38
CA PHE A 323 2.66 -16.43 -4.76
C PHE A 323 2.71 -16.24 -6.28
N PHE A 324 3.05 -17.28 -7.03
CA PHE A 324 3.00 -17.24 -8.50
C PHE A 324 1.57 -17.05 -9.00
N GLY A 325 0.61 -17.85 -8.52
CA GLY A 325 -0.79 -17.74 -8.92
C GLY A 325 -1.37 -16.35 -8.66
N PHE A 326 -1.12 -15.78 -7.49
CA PHE A 326 -1.55 -14.44 -7.14
C PHE A 326 -0.90 -13.34 -8.01
N THR A 327 0.41 -13.45 -8.26
CA THR A 327 1.13 -12.49 -9.12
C THR A 327 0.65 -12.58 -10.58
N ALA A 328 0.42 -13.79 -11.09
CA ALA A 328 -0.09 -14.02 -12.43
C ALA A 328 -1.53 -13.50 -12.59
N PHE A 329 -2.39 -13.73 -11.60
CA PHE A 329 -3.75 -13.18 -11.55
C PHE A 329 -3.71 -11.64 -11.55
N THR A 330 -2.87 -11.04 -10.71
CA THR A 330 -2.69 -9.57 -10.68
C THR A 330 -2.23 -9.06 -12.04
N PHE A 331 -1.25 -9.71 -12.68
CA PHE A 331 -0.79 -9.30 -14.01
C PHE A 331 -1.90 -9.42 -15.07
N ALA A 332 -2.69 -10.50 -15.05
CA ALA A 332 -3.81 -10.67 -15.96
C ALA A 332 -4.86 -9.55 -15.79
N ALA A 333 -5.18 -9.17 -14.55
CA ALA A 333 -6.08 -8.06 -14.27
C ALA A 333 -5.51 -6.72 -14.79
N MET A 334 -4.21 -6.47 -14.61
CA MET A 334 -3.55 -5.28 -15.14
C MET A 334 -3.59 -5.25 -16.68
N VAL A 335 -3.36 -6.37 -17.35
CA VAL A 335 -3.49 -6.47 -18.81
C VAL A 335 -4.92 -6.19 -19.25
N TRP A 336 -5.91 -6.78 -18.60
CA TRP A 336 -7.31 -6.57 -18.96
C TRP A 336 -7.71 -5.10 -18.83
N TYR A 337 -7.58 -4.53 -17.64
CA TYR A 337 -8.10 -3.19 -17.35
C TYR A 337 -7.21 -2.06 -17.88
N ARG A 338 -5.88 -2.21 -17.85
CA ARG A 338 -4.95 -1.12 -18.16
C ARG A 338 -4.32 -1.19 -19.56
N LEU A 339 -4.49 -2.31 -20.29
CA LEU A 339 -4.06 -2.44 -21.68
C LEU A 339 -5.22 -2.65 -22.65
N LEU A 340 -6.10 -3.61 -22.39
CA LEU A 340 -7.16 -3.98 -23.34
C LEU A 340 -8.37 -3.05 -23.25
N MET A 341 -8.86 -2.75 -22.04
CA MET A 341 -10.00 -1.85 -21.82
C MET A 341 -9.62 -0.37 -21.95
N TRP A 342 -8.37 -0.04 -21.60
CA TRP A 342 -7.92 1.36 -21.50
C TRP A 342 -8.12 2.20 -22.78
N PRO A 343 -7.85 1.73 -24.01
CA PRO A 343 -8.09 2.51 -25.23
C PRO A 343 -9.57 2.88 -25.42
N PHE A 344 -10.49 1.99 -25.04
CA PHE A 344 -11.93 2.26 -25.12
C PHE A 344 -12.35 3.31 -24.10
N ILE A 345 -11.84 3.20 -22.87
CA ILE A 345 -12.07 4.20 -21.82
C ILE A 345 -11.54 5.58 -22.22
N VAL A 346 -10.32 5.63 -22.78
CA VAL A 346 -9.74 6.88 -23.29
C VAL A 346 -10.63 7.48 -24.37
N TYR A 347 -11.03 6.67 -25.36
CA TYR A 347 -11.92 7.14 -26.43
C TYR A 347 -13.25 7.69 -25.87
N SER A 348 -13.95 6.92 -25.03
CA SER A 348 -15.22 7.32 -24.43
C SER A 348 -15.07 8.60 -23.58
N SER A 349 -13.99 8.71 -22.81
CA SER A 349 -13.69 9.92 -22.02
C SER A 349 -13.48 11.14 -22.90
N LEU A 350 -12.80 11.00 -24.04
CA LEU A 350 -12.59 12.10 -24.98
C LEU A 350 -13.89 12.51 -25.69
N VAL A 351 -14.74 11.56 -26.06
CA VAL A 351 -16.06 11.85 -26.62
C VAL A 351 -16.94 12.58 -25.61
N GLU A 352 -16.98 12.10 -24.36
CA GLU A 352 -17.77 12.70 -23.28
C GLU A 352 -17.30 14.13 -22.96
N THR A 353 -15.99 14.31 -22.84
CA THR A 353 -15.40 15.64 -22.56
C THR A 353 -15.58 16.62 -23.72
N TYR A 354 -15.55 16.14 -24.97
CA TYR A 354 -15.85 16.96 -26.13
C TYR A 354 -17.32 17.38 -26.17
N ALA A 355 -18.24 16.44 -25.93
CA ALA A 355 -19.67 16.69 -25.94
C ALA A 355 -20.09 17.73 -24.89
N ARG A 356 -19.44 17.73 -23.72
CA ARG A 356 -19.83 18.60 -22.59
C ARG A 356 -19.00 19.87 -22.45
N GLY A 357 -17.71 19.83 -22.81
CA GLY A 357 -16.76 20.94 -22.58
C GLY A 357 -16.05 21.43 -23.83
N GLY A 358 -16.34 20.86 -25.00
CA GLY A 358 -15.74 21.22 -26.28
C GLY A 358 -14.25 20.89 -26.40
N ALA A 359 -13.60 21.48 -27.40
CA ALA A 359 -12.22 21.14 -27.78
C ALA A 359 -11.20 21.42 -26.65
N SER A 360 -11.37 22.51 -25.88
CA SER A 360 -10.45 22.87 -24.81
C SER A 360 -10.47 21.87 -23.65
N ALA A 361 -11.66 21.43 -23.21
CA ALA A 361 -11.81 20.39 -22.18
C ALA A 361 -11.24 19.04 -22.66
N THR A 362 -11.46 18.70 -23.93
CA THR A 362 -10.95 17.48 -24.55
C THR A 362 -9.42 17.44 -24.57
N VAL A 363 -8.77 18.55 -24.92
CA VAL A 363 -7.30 18.66 -24.89
C VAL A 363 -6.77 18.48 -23.48
N GLY A 364 -7.42 19.08 -22.47
CA GLY A 364 -7.07 18.87 -21.07
C GLY A 364 -7.17 17.40 -20.65
N ALA A 365 -8.31 16.76 -20.94
CA ALA A 365 -8.53 15.34 -20.66
C ALA A 365 -7.49 14.44 -21.35
N LEU A 366 -7.17 14.72 -22.61
CA LEU A 366 -6.15 13.98 -23.37
C LEU A 366 -4.77 14.02 -22.69
N LEU A 367 -4.35 15.17 -22.17
CA LEU A 367 -3.06 15.30 -21.47
C LEU A 367 -3.01 14.44 -20.20
N PHE A 368 -4.08 14.43 -19.39
CA PHE A 368 -4.15 13.59 -18.19
C PHE A 368 -4.22 12.10 -18.56
N LEU A 369 -5.06 11.72 -19.52
CA LEU A 369 -5.16 10.33 -19.99
C LEU A 369 -3.86 9.82 -20.60
N ALA A 370 -3.10 10.67 -21.30
CA ALA A 370 -1.76 10.33 -21.79
C ALA A 370 -0.79 10.06 -20.63
N LEU A 371 -0.82 10.86 -19.57
CA LEU A 371 -0.02 10.62 -18.35
C LEU A 371 -0.39 9.28 -17.70
N PHE A 372 -1.68 8.98 -17.53
CA PHE A 372 -2.14 7.69 -17.00
C PHE A 372 -1.75 6.52 -17.91
N THR A 373 -1.70 6.72 -19.23
CA THR A 373 -1.22 5.71 -20.18
C THR A 373 0.24 5.36 -19.93
N LEU A 374 1.09 6.36 -19.69
CA LEU A 374 2.51 6.13 -19.34
C LEU A 374 2.63 5.35 -18.02
N PHE A 375 1.82 5.71 -17.02
CA PHE A 375 1.75 4.99 -15.75
C PHE A 375 1.31 3.53 -15.92
N ASN A 376 0.30 3.27 -16.77
CA ASN A 376 -0.19 1.93 -17.09
C ASN A 376 0.88 1.08 -17.76
N ILE A 377 1.66 1.64 -18.69
CA ILE A 377 2.79 0.96 -19.33
C ILE A 377 3.82 0.53 -18.30
N ASP A 378 4.18 1.40 -17.36
CA ASP A 378 5.16 1.07 -16.33
C ASP A 378 4.65 0.03 -15.33
N PHE A 379 3.37 0.07 -14.98
CA PHE A 379 2.71 -0.99 -14.19
C PHE A 379 2.76 -2.34 -14.91
N LEU A 380 2.43 -2.38 -16.20
CA LEU A 380 2.48 -3.61 -16.99
C LEU A 380 3.90 -4.18 -17.04
N LYS A 381 4.92 -3.34 -17.26
CA LYS A 381 6.33 -3.77 -17.23
C LYS A 381 6.72 -4.32 -15.86
N PHE A 382 6.34 -3.64 -14.78
CA PHE A 382 6.59 -4.09 -13.42
C PHE A 382 5.98 -5.46 -13.16
N TYR A 383 4.70 -5.65 -13.48
CA TYR A 383 3.99 -6.89 -13.24
C TYR A 383 4.44 -8.05 -14.13
N TRP A 384 4.81 -7.77 -15.38
CA TRP A 384 5.45 -8.74 -16.25
C TRP A 384 6.77 -9.24 -15.65
N HIS A 385 7.61 -8.32 -15.17
CA HIS A 385 8.87 -8.66 -14.54
C HIS A 385 8.65 -9.48 -13.26
N LYS A 386 7.74 -9.03 -12.39
CA LYS A 386 7.40 -9.71 -11.13
C LYS A 386 6.86 -11.13 -11.38
N THR A 387 5.96 -11.30 -12.35
CA THR A 387 5.40 -12.61 -12.73
C THR A 387 6.49 -13.54 -13.24
N LYS A 388 7.41 -13.05 -14.09
CA LYS A 388 8.57 -13.83 -14.54
C LYS A 388 9.47 -14.26 -13.39
N MET A 389 9.72 -13.39 -12.42
CA MET A 389 10.49 -13.74 -11.22
C MET A 389 9.79 -14.82 -10.40
N ALA A 390 8.50 -14.65 -10.11
CA ALA A 390 7.70 -15.63 -9.38
C ALA A 390 7.66 -16.99 -10.09
N TYR A 391 7.49 -16.99 -11.42
CA TYR A 391 7.56 -18.21 -12.23
C TYR A 391 8.92 -18.90 -12.11
N LYS A 392 10.04 -18.16 -12.20
CA LYS A 392 11.38 -18.73 -12.00
C LYS A 392 11.55 -19.33 -10.60
N MET A 393 10.98 -18.70 -9.56
CA MET A 393 11.01 -19.24 -8.20
C MET A 393 10.22 -20.54 -8.08
N TYR A 394 9.04 -20.59 -8.71
CA TYR A 394 8.16 -21.76 -8.79
C TYR A 394 8.78 -22.91 -9.59
N ALA A 395 9.30 -22.63 -10.78
CA ALA A 395 9.85 -23.62 -11.71
C ALA A 395 11.22 -24.18 -11.29
N LYS A 396 11.96 -23.48 -10.41
CA LYS A 396 13.16 -24.04 -9.78
C LYS A 396 12.76 -25.24 -8.92
N LYS A 397 13.05 -26.45 -9.43
CA LYS A 397 13.03 -27.68 -8.64
C LYS A 397 13.86 -27.45 -7.36
N PRO A 398 13.43 -27.95 -6.19
CA PRO A 398 14.31 -27.96 -5.03
C PRO A 398 15.58 -28.68 -5.45
N GLU A 399 16.71 -27.97 -5.43
CA GLU A 399 18.00 -28.63 -5.51
C GLU A 399 18.00 -29.62 -4.35
N ALA A 400 18.03 -30.91 -4.67
CA ALA A 400 18.28 -31.93 -3.68
C ALA A 400 19.61 -31.54 -3.04
N LYS A 401 19.57 -31.01 -1.80
CA LYS A 401 20.77 -30.88 -0.99
C LYS A 401 21.38 -32.28 -0.99
N LYS A 402 22.48 -32.46 -1.71
CA LYS A 402 23.36 -33.61 -1.49
C LYS A 402 23.79 -33.46 -0.03
N LEU A 403 23.15 -34.22 0.84
CA LEU A 403 23.67 -34.53 2.16
C LEU A 403 24.99 -35.26 1.87
N ASN A 404 26.10 -34.54 2.00
CA ASN A 404 27.43 -35.12 2.13
C ASN A 404 27.75 -35.21 3.61
#